data_AF-A0A0F6MMG7-F1
#
_entry.id   AF-A0A0F6MMG7-F1
#
_cell.length_a   1.000
_cell.length_b   1.000
_cell.length_c   1.000
_cell.angle_alpha   90.00
_cell.angle_beta   90.00
_cell.angle_gamma   90.00
#
_symmetry.space_group_name_H-M   'P 1'
#
loop_
_entity.id
_entity.type
_entity.pdbx_description
1 polymer ?
#
loop_
_entity_poly.entity_id
_entity_poly.type
_entity_poly.pdbx_seq_one_letter_code
_entity_poly.pdbx_strand_id
1 'polypeptide(L)' 'MLVAEYDYETDIAVQRAEEHEIAFAEGIEQGIEQGIEQGFSEGSYQTKLETAKNLLEMGFAIEAIVRATGLSKEEVENI' A
#
# COMPACT_ATOMS: atom_id res chain seq x y z
N MET A 1 -32.55 40.45 -29.56
CA MET A 1 -32.51 39.21 -28.76
C MET A 1 -31.23 38.51 -29.15
N LEU A 2 -30.18 38.60 -28.33
CA LEU A 2 -28.92 37.86 -28.56
C LEU A 2 -29.13 36.48 -27.96
N VAL A 3 -29.40 35.49 -28.82
CA VAL A 3 -29.31 34.08 -28.43
C VAL A 3 -27.81 33.79 -28.39
N ALA A 4 -27.23 33.72 -27.20
CA ALA A 4 -25.92 33.12 -27.07
C ALA A 4 -26.10 31.66 -27.49
N GLU A 5 -25.51 31.27 -28.63
CA GLU A 5 -25.38 29.86 -29.00
C GLU A 5 -24.50 29.24 -27.92
N TYR A 6 -25.14 28.54 -27.00
CA TYR A 6 -24.48 27.81 -25.93
C TYR A 6 -23.79 26.62 -26.60
N ASP A 7 -22.46 26.63 -26.62
CA ASP A 7 -21.65 25.62 -27.30
C ASP A 7 -21.52 24.37 -26.43
N TYR A 8 -22.57 23.54 -26.48
CA TYR A 8 -22.64 22.28 -25.76
C TYR A 8 -21.53 21.30 -26.14
N GLU A 9 -20.95 21.39 -27.35
CA GLU A 9 -19.86 20.51 -27.76
C GLU A 9 -18.57 20.85 -27.01
N THR A 10 -18.29 22.14 -26.82
CA THR A 10 -17.17 22.61 -26.02
C THR A 10 -17.32 22.21 -24.55
N ASP A 11 -18.51 22.35 -23.96
CA ASP A 11 -18.75 21.96 -22.56
C ASP A 11 -18.54 20.46 -22.32
N ILE A 12 -18.98 19.60 -23.25
CA ILE A 12 -18.77 18.14 -23.15
C ILE A 12 -17.28 17.78 -23.27
N ALA A 13 -16.53 18.48 -24.13
CA ALA A 13 -15.10 18.26 -24.29
C ALA A 13 -14.32 18.66 -23.04
N VAL A 14 -14.67 19.79 -22.41
CA VAL A 14 -14.08 20.26 -21.15
C VAL A 14 -14.35 19.26 -20.02
N GLN A 15 -15.61 18.84 -19.84
CA GLN A 15 -15.96 17.86 -18.79
C GLN A 15 -15.18 16.55 -18.93
N ARG A 16 -15.05 16.00 -20.14
CA ARG A 16 -14.27 14.76 -20.35
C ARG A 16 -12.78 14.93 -20.08
N ALA A 17 -12.23 16.10 -20.39
CA ALA A 17 -10.82 16.40 -20.09
C ALA A 17 -10.59 16.49 -18.58
N GLU A 18 -11.49 17.17 -17.86
CA GLU A 18 -11.45 17.26 -16.39
C GLU A 18 -11.63 15.89 -15.73
N GLU A 19 -12.61 15.09 -16.18
CA GLU A 19 -12.82 13.72 -15.70
C GLU A 19 -11.60 12.83 -15.93
N HIS A 20 -10.94 12.95 -17.08
CA HIS A 20 -9.73 12.19 -17.38
C HIS A 20 -8.56 12.63 -16.49
N GLU A 21 -8.40 13.93 -16.23
CA GLU A 21 -7.37 14.44 -15.33
C GLU A 21 -7.59 13.97 -13.89
N ILE A 22 -8.83 14.01 -13.40
CA ILE A 22 -9.20 13.48 -12.08
C ILE A 22 -8.93 11.98 -12.01
N ALA A 23 -9.42 11.20 -12.98
CA ALA A 23 -9.21 9.75 -12.99
C ALA A 23 -7.72 9.37 -13.04
N PHE A 24 -6.92 10.14 -13.79
CA PHE A 24 -5.47 9.94 -13.82
C PHE A 24 -4.83 10.27 -12.47
N ALA A 25 -5.20 11.40 -11.86
CA ALA A 25 -4.69 11.79 -10.54
C ALA A 25 -5.05 10.76 -9.46
N GLU A 26 -6.32 10.32 -9.41
CA GLU A 26 -6.79 9.28 -8.50
C GLU A 26 -6.05 7.96 -8.72
N GLY A 27 -5.81 7.56 -9.98
CA GLY A 27 -5.06 6.35 -10.30
C GLY A 27 -3.60 6.40 -9.81
N ILE A 28 -2.96 7.56 -9.91
CA ILE A 28 -1.60 7.77 -9.39
C ILE A 28 -1.60 7.74 -7.85
N GLU A 29 -2.56 8.42 -7.22
CA GLU A 29 -2.68 8.45 -5.75
C GLU A 29 -2.90 7.04 -5.19
N GLN A 30 -3.85 6.29 -5.75
CA GLN A 30 -4.11 4.90 -5.37
C GLN A 30 -2.89 4.00 -5.57
N GLY A 31 -2.18 4.15 -6.68
CA GLY A 31 -0.96 3.38 -6.95
C GLY A 31 0.15 3.66 -5.92
N ILE A 32 0.33 4.92 -5.53
CA ILE A 32 1.30 5.33 -4.52
C ILE A 32 0.89 4.78 -3.14
N GLU A 33 -0.37 4.94 -2.75
CA GLU A 33 -0.88 4.48 -1.46
C GLU A 33 -0.72 2.96 -1.31
N GLN A 34 -1.15 2.19 -2.32
CA GLN A 34 -0.99 0.73 -2.33
C GLN A 34 0.48 0.32 -2.27
N GLY A 35 1.36 0.99 -3.00
CA GLY A 35 2.80 0.71 -2.99
C GLY A 35 3.43 0.96 -1.61
N ILE A 36 3.06 2.06 -0.95
CA ILE A 36 3.54 2.41 0.39
C ILE A 36 3.03 1.39 1.42
N GLU A 37 1.74 1.04 1.37
CA GLU A 37 1.16 0.07 2.30
C GLU A 37 1.79 -1.32 2.17
N GLN A 38 1.93 -1.81 0.93
CA GLN A 38 2.58 -3.09 0.65
C GLN A 38 4.03 -3.07 1.13
N GLY A 39 4.81 -2.04 0.77
CA GLY A 39 6.21 -1.92 1.18
C GLY A 39 6.39 -1.86 2.70
N PHE A 40 5.51 -1.15 3.41
CA PHE A 40 5.55 -1.07 4.87
C PHE A 40 5.22 -2.43 5.52
N SER A 41 4.18 -3.12 5.02
CA SER A 41 3.79 -4.44 5.51
C SER A 41 4.90 -5.47 5.30
N GLU A 42 5.48 -5.53 4.09
CA GLU A 42 6.58 -6.44 3.76
C GLU A 42 7.82 -6.15 4.60
N GLY A 43 8.22 -4.88 4.73
CA GLY A 43 9.38 -4.48 5.54
C GLY A 43 9.20 -4.79 7.03
N SER A 44 8.01 -4.54 7.57
CA SER A 44 7.65 -4.90 8.95
C SER A 44 7.73 -6.42 9.17
N TYR A 45 7.24 -7.21 8.22
CA TYR A 45 7.32 -8.67 8.29
C TYR A 45 8.76 -9.18 8.19
N GLN A 46 9.56 -8.67 7.26
CA GLN A 46 10.99 -9.01 7.13
C GLN A 46 11.75 -8.70 8.42
N THR A 47 11.49 -7.54 9.04
CA THR A 47 12.12 -7.16 10.32
C THR A 47 11.78 -8.14 11.44
N LYS A 48 10.54 -8.65 11.49
CA LYS A 48 10.14 -9.68 12.45
C LYS A 48 10.89 -11.00 12.24
N LEU A 49 11.07 -11.42 10.99
CA LEU A 49 11.83 -12.62 10.65
C LEU A 49 13.31 -12.50 11.03
N GLU A 50 13.95 -11.39 10.70
CA GLU A 50 15.34 -11.11 11.09
C GLU A 50 15.51 -11.08 12.61
N THR A 51 14.57 -10.45 13.31
CA THR A 51 14.57 -10.43 14.78
C THR A 51 14.44 -11.84 15.35
N ALA A 52 13.51 -12.66 14.83
CA ALA A 52 13.35 -14.04 15.28
C ALA A 52 14.60 -14.87 15.02
N LYS A 53 15.23 -14.74 13.85
CA LYS A 53 16.48 -15.42 13.51
C LYS A 53 17.60 -15.06 14.49
N ASN A 54 17.80 -13.79 14.79
CA ASN A 54 18.81 -13.34 15.74
C ASN A 54 18.56 -13.91 17.15
N LEU A 55 17.29 -13.97 17.58
CA LEU A 55 16.94 -14.54 18.88
C LEU A 55 17.14 -16.07 18.93
N LEU A 56 16.89 -16.78 17.83
CA LEU A 56 17.22 -18.21 17.70
C LEU A 56 18.72 -18.44 17.83
N GLU A 57 19.54 -17.65 17.13
CA GLU A 57 21.00 -17.71 17.19
C GLU A 57 21.53 -17.42 18.61
N MET A 58 20.85 -16.55 19.35
CA MET A 58 21.13 -16.27 20.76
C MET A 58 20.64 -17.35 21.74
N GLY A 59 19.92 -18.37 21.26
CA GLY A 59 19.46 -19.51 22.06
C GLY A 59 18.19 -19.24 22.87
N PHE A 60 17.37 -18.25 22.50
CA PHE A 60 16.07 -18.03 23.14
C PHE A 60 15.08 -19.15 22.81
N ALA A 61 14.19 -19.45 23.75
CA ALA A 61 13.12 -20.43 23.54
C ALA A 61 12.09 -19.93 22.50
N ILE A 62 11.60 -20.83 21.65
CA ILE A 62 10.61 -20.55 20.59
C ILE A 62 9.41 -19.74 21.12
N GLU A 63 8.90 -20.10 22.28
CA GLU A 63 7.74 -19.45 22.91
C GLU A 63 8.01 -17.97 23.27
N ALA A 64 9.25 -17.66 23.68
CA ALA A 64 9.66 -16.29 23.96
C ALA A 64 9.83 -15.49 22.67
N ILE A 65 10.34 -16.13 21.61
CA ILE A 65 10.53 -15.51 20.29
C ILE A 65 9.18 -15.18 19.65
N VAL A 66 8.24 -16.12 19.64
CA VAL A 66 6.85 -15.92 19.19
C VAL A 66 6.21 -14.71 19.88
N ARG A 67 6.39 -14.59 21.20
CA ARG A 67 5.87 -13.45 21.97
C ARG A 67 6.57 -12.13 21.63
N ALA A 68 7.88 -12.16 21.36
CA ALA A 68 8.67 -10.97 21.08
C ALA A 68 8.43 -10.42 19.66
N THR A 69 8.29 -11.30 18.67
CA THR A 69 8.16 -10.92 17.25
C THR A 69 6.72 -10.86 16.77
N GLY A 70 5.81 -11.54 17.45
CA GLY A 70 4.42 -11.70 17.03
C GLY A 70 4.25 -12.58 15.80
N LEU A 71 5.28 -13.34 15.41
CA LEU A 71 5.19 -14.40 14.42
C LEU A 71 4.47 -15.61 15.01
N SER A 72 3.87 -16.42 14.15
CA SER A 72 3.34 -17.72 14.57
C SER A 72 4.47 -18.68 14.95
N LYS A 73 4.13 -19.69 15.75
CA LYS A 73 5.09 -20.72 16.13
C LYS A 73 5.67 -21.45 14.92
N GLU A 74 4.83 -21.75 13.93
CA GLU A 74 5.25 -22.42 12.69
C GLU A 74 6.23 -21.56 11.90
N GLU A 75 6.02 -20.26 11.80
CA GLU A 75 6.98 -19.36 11.16
C GLU A 75 8.32 -19.40 11.88
N VAL A 76 8.34 -19.30 13.22
CA VAL A 76 9.58 -19.33 14.00
C VAL A 76 10.29 -20.68 13.92
N GLU A 77 9.56 -21.80 13.86
CA GLU A 77 10.14 -23.15 13.70
C GLU A 77 10.72 -23.40 12.30
N ASN A 78 10.28 -22.63 11.29
CA ASN A 78 10.73 -22.73 9.90
C ASN A 78 11.79 -21.68 9.51
N ILE A 79 12.23 -20.83 10.45
CA ILE A 79 13.38 -19.92 10.26
C ILE A 79 14.68 -20.70 10.35
#